data_AF-A0A915A140-F1
#
_entry.id   AF-A0A915A140-F1
#
_cell.length_a   1.000
_cell.length_b   1.000
_cell.length_c   1.000
_cell.angle_alpha   90.00
_cell.angle_beta   90.00
_cell.angle_gamma   90.00
#
_symmetry.space_group_name_H-M   'P 1'
#
loop_
_entity.id
_entity.type
_entity.pdbx_description
1 polymer ?
#
loop_
_entity_poly.entity_id
_entity_poly.type
_entity_poly.pdbx_seq_one_letter_code
_entity_poly.pdbx_strand_id
1 'polypeptide(L)'
;MWSGLLLLFISPKPCLRVVFMTARRLLVELDTNPDLHYFGCVIMDEAHERTIDGDLCLGMIKEILHRREDLKLVITSGTMDEKVFKEYFGGFGVKRIEVEGREYPVEIKYEVASREEWEYSYIERALNEVIEICGVMLDKWLSGESEAVGHILVFFTSPSDRRLAEKRVLEMLEAIDHRAHIEIRGLHGRMTRDEQRDIFKPCHPQSLHKVIFATNVAETSLTIPGVRYVVDCGLANVKKYDAKRQISLLKRCAISKSEAKQRAGRAGRVQQGVCYRLYSKKVYAEMEDVAQPEISWMSIDYTVLCLLSVGVCDLCGFDLIQRPGNDCIARSHAMLVSIETIAVDEETGCLELTARGREIIRLPVQPMLAHMLLESLELDLLPEMAAVCACIHIGSLFMRHLDDEGRCQMDQVLMSFYDE
;
A
#
# COMPACT_ATOMS: atom_id res chain seq x y z
N MET A 1 -8.09 2.29 -1.58
CA MET A 1 -8.00 0.92 -1.03
C MET A 1 -7.35 1.01 0.34
N TRP A 2 -7.73 0.14 1.26
CA TRP A 2 -7.77 0.31 2.71
C TRP A 2 -6.42 0.27 3.46
N SER A 3 -5.31 0.70 2.85
CA SER A 3 -4.06 0.97 3.57
C SER A 3 -4.22 2.28 4.37
N GLY A 4 -4.04 2.21 5.70
CA GLY A 4 -4.21 3.36 6.60
C GLY A 4 -5.67 3.73 6.92
N LEU A 5 -6.52 2.71 7.09
CA LEU A 5 -7.89 2.90 7.51
C LEU A 5 -7.96 3.42 8.96
N LEU A 6 -8.70 4.50 9.13
CA LEU A 6 -9.01 5.12 10.39
C LEU A 6 -10.49 4.90 10.70
N LEU A 7 -10.76 4.25 11.83
CA LEU A 7 -12.10 4.18 12.38
C LEU A 7 -12.26 5.30 13.40
N LEU A 8 -13.19 6.19 13.14
CA LEU A 8 -13.58 7.21 14.10
C LEU A 8 -14.96 6.89 14.67
N PHE A 9 -15.06 6.87 15.99
CA PHE A 9 -16.32 6.75 16.70
C PHE A 9 -16.87 8.13 17.03
N ILE A 10 -18.05 8.44 16.50
CA ILE A 10 -18.82 9.62 16.85
C ILE A 10 -19.76 9.26 18.00
N SER A 11 -19.64 9.92 19.16
CA SER A 11 -20.71 9.93 20.17
C SER A 11 -20.61 11.14 21.10
N PRO A 12 -21.73 11.87 21.31
CA PRO A 12 -22.39 11.74 22.62
C PRO A 12 -23.93 11.64 22.61
N LYS A 13 -24.60 11.25 21.50
CA LYS A 13 -26.08 11.11 21.40
C LYS A 13 -26.48 9.80 20.68
N PRO A 14 -27.71 9.26 20.85
CA PRO A 14 -28.01 7.81 21.04
C PRO A 14 -27.79 6.88 19.83
N CYS A 15 -27.13 7.33 18.76
CA CYS A 15 -26.82 6.52 17.59
C CYS A 15 -25.28 6.48 17.45
N LEU A 16 -24.65 5.43 17.97
CA LEU A 16 -23.22 5.16 17.74
C LEU A 16 -22.97 5.13 16.22
N ARG A 17 -22.15 6.05 15.72
CA ARG A 17 -21.76 6.10 14.30
C ARG A 17 -20.28 5.79 14.16
N VAL A 18 -19.97 4.81 13.32
CA VAL A 18 -18.61 4.43 12.93
C VAL A 18 -18.32 5.04 11.57
N VAL A 19 -17.27 5.84 11.48
CA VAL A 19 -16.82 6.44 10.22
C VAL A 19 -15.48 5.83 9.82
N PHE A 20 -15.43 5.33 8.59
CA PHE A 20 -14.24 4.79 7.96
C PHE A 20 -13.62 5.86 7.05
N MET A 21 -12.36 6.19 7.25
CA MET A 21 -11.64 7.15 6.41
C MET A 21 -10.18 6.78 6.25
N THR A 22 -9.51 7.34 5.24
CA THR A 22 -8.05 7.20 5.11
C THR A 22 -7.33 8.18 6.02
N ALA A 23 -6.07 7.90 6.37
CA ALA A 23 -5.19 8.85 7.07
C ALA A 23 -5.19 10.24 6.42
N ARG A 24 -5.07 10.28 5.08
CA ARG A 24 -5.16 11.54 4.34
C ARG A 24 -6.46 12.30 4.56
N ARG A 25 -7.60 11.61 4.63
CA ARG A 25 -8.89 12.27 4.89
C ARG A 25 -8.98 12.77 6.34
N LEU A 26 -8.37 12.06 7.29
CA LEU A 26 -8.27 12.51 8.67
C LEU A 26 -7.43 13.79 8.80
N LEU A 27 -6.31 13.90 8.08
CA LEU A 27 -5.52 15.14 8.06
C LEU A 27 -6.36 16.33 7.60
N VAL A 28 -7.21 16.14 6.58
CA VAL A 28 -8.15 17.20 6.12
C VAL A 28 -9.23 17.49 7.17
N GLU A 29 -9.69 16.48 7.92
CA GLU A 29 -10.63 16.69 9.03
C GLU A 29 -9.98 17.52 10.14
N LEU A 30 -8.73 17.22 10.50
CA LEU A 30 -7.94 17.93 11.52
C LEU A 30 -7.73 19.41 11.18
N ASP A 31 -7.63 19.76 9.89
CA ASP A 31 -7.58 21.16 9.44
C ASP A 31 -8.86 21.94 9.83
N THR A 32 -10.02 21.30 9.72
CA THR A 32 -11.32 21.92 10.05
C THR A 32 -11.80 21.69 11.48
N ASN A 33 -11.27 20.67 12.15
CA ASN A 33 -11.67 20.20 13.48
C ASN A 33 -10.43 19.76 14.27
N PRO A 34 -9.57 20.70 14.71
CA PRO A 34 -8.24 20.40 15.24
C PRO A 34 -8.21 19.56 16.52
N ASP A 35 -9.29 19.58 17.31
CA ASP A 35 -9.43 18.81 18.55
C ASP A 35 -10.37 17.61 18.43
N LEU A 36 -10.79 17.27 17.20
CA LEU A 36 -11.66 16.12 16.90
C LEU A 36 -12.92 16.07 17.79
N HIS A 37 -13.60 17.21 17.98
CA HIS A 37 -14.70 17.37 18.95
C HIS A 37 -15.88 16.40 18.72
N TYR A 38 -16.07 15.95 17.48
CA TYR A 38 -17.13 15.01 17.12
C TYR A 38 -16.79 13.56 17.44
N PHE A 39 -15.55 13.27 17.85
CA PHE A 39 -15.03 11.93 18.00
C PHE A 39 -14.65 11.63 19.45
N GLY A 40 -15.08 10.45 19.92
CA GLY A 40 -14.71 9.92 21.24
C GLY A 40 -13.60 8.87 21.16
N CYS A 41 -13.35 8.28 19.99
CA CYS A 41 -12.27 7.33 19.79
C CYS A 41 -11.77 7.34 18.34
N VAL A 42 -10.45 7.23 18.21
CA VAL A 42 -9.71 7.03 16.96
C VAL A 42 -9.06 5.66 16.99
N ILE A 43 -9.31 4.83 15.97
CA ILE A 43 -8.53 3.61 15.72
C ILE A 43 -7.67 3.83 14.49
N MET A 44 -6.36 3.76 14.67
CA MET A 44 -5.35 3.74 13.61
C MET A 44 -5.09 2.28 13.23
N ASP A 45 -5.58 1.85 12.07
CA ASP A 45 -5.40 0.47 11.60
C ASP A 45 -4.16 0.27 10.73
N GLU A 46 -3.64 -0.95 10.74
CA GLU A 46 -2.44 -1.37 10.01
C GLU A 46 -1.21 -0.45 10.25
N ALA A 47 -1.00 -0.01 11.50
CA ALA A 47 0.04 0.97 11.84
C ALA A 47 1.47 0.50 11.52
N HIS A 48 1.69 -0.80 11.30
CA HIS A 48 2.98 -1.33 10.85
C HIS A 48 3.34 -0.96 9.41
N GLU A 49 2.39 -0.50 8.58
CA GLU A 49 2.70 0.02 7.24
C GLU A 49 3.53 1.32 7.31
N ARG A 50 3.49 2.01 8.46
CA ARG A 50 4.29 3.21 8.75
C ARG A 50 4.27 4.23 7.61
N THR A 51 3.06 4.48 7.12
CA THR A 51 2.80 5.46 6.06
C THR A 51 3.03 6.88 6.55
N ILE A 52 3.44 7.78 5.66
CA ILE A 52 3.73 9.17 6.05
C ILE A 52 2.50 9.89 6.61
N ASP A 53 1.33 9.69 5.99
CA ASP A 53 0.06 10.27 6.45
C ASP A 53 -0.36 9.66 7.79
N GLY A 54 -0.13 8.36 8.01
CA GLY A 54 -0.47 7.66 9.25
C GLY A 54 0.40 8.10 10.43
N ASP A 55 1.72 8.19 10.24
CA ASP A 55 2.64 8.70 11.25
C ASP A 55 2.36 10.18 11.58
N LEU A 56 2.02 11.00 10.58
CA LEU A 56 1.61 12.39 10.82
C LEU A 56 0.31 12.48 11.64
N CYS A 57 -0.70 11.66 11.32
CA CYS A 57 -1.92 11.58 12.12
C CYS A 57 -1.59 11.21 13.57
N LEU A 58 -0.71 10.25 13.81
CA LEU A 58 -0.31 9.85 15.16
C LEU A 58 0.39 10.97 15.92
N GLY A 59 1.26 11.76 15.26
CA GLY A 59 1.85 12.97 15.85
C GLY A 59 0.79 14.01 16.24
N MET A 60 -0.11 14.34 15.32
CA MET A 60 -1.19 15.31 15.58
C MET A 60 -2.15 14.83 16.68
N ILE A 61 -2.53 13.55 16.67
CA ILE A 61 -3.41 12.97 17.71
C ILE A 61 -2.71 12.98 19.07
N LYS A 62 -1.40 12.75 19.14
CA LYS A 62 -0.65 12.83 20.41
C LYS A 62 -0.80 14.20 21.06
N GLU A 63 -0.72 15.27 20.27
CA GLU A 63 -0.96 16.63 20.75
C GLU A 63 -2.40 16.84 21.24
N ILE A 64 -3.39 16.26 20.54
CA ILE A 64 -4.79 16.34 20.95
C ILE A 64 -5.02 15.58 22.26
N LEU A 65 -4.40 14.40 22.45
CA LEU A 65 -4.53 13.61 23.68
C LEU A 65 -4.04 14.37 24.93
N HIS A 66 -3.07 15.28 24.79
CA HIS A 66 -2.66 16.16 25.89
C HIS A 66 -3.76 17.17 26.29
N ARG A 67 -4.66 17.55 25.37
CA ARG A 67 -5.75 18.51 25.59
C ARG A 67 -7.11 17.83 25.85
N ARG A 68 -7.31 16.61 25.36
CA ARG A 68 -8.55 15.84 25.37
C ARG A 68 -8.38 14.52 26.15
N GLU A 69 -8.57 14.55 27.47
CA GLU A 69 -8.53 13.32 28.30
C GLU A 69 -9.64 12.32 27.98
N ASP A 70 -10.73 12.77 27.36
CA ASP A 70 -11.88 11.94 26.98
C ASP A 70 -11.70 11.22 25.63
N LEU A 71 -10.73 11.63 24.81
CA LEU A 71 -10.43 11.01 23.53
C LEU A 71 -9.61 9.73 23.72
N LYS A 72 -10.03 8.63 23.09
CA LYS A 72 -9.30 7.36 23.11
C LYS A 72 -8.59 7.10 21.79
N LEU A 73 -7.31 6.74 21.85
CA LEU A 73 -6.55 6.24 20.70
C LEU A 73 -6.36 4.72 20.83
N VAL A 74 -6.69 4.00 19.77
CA VAL A 74 -6.38 2.57 19.59
C VAL A 74 -5.48 2.46 18.38
N ILE A 75 -4.37 1.73 18.50
CA ILE A 75 -3.44 1.48 17.40
C ILE A 75 -3.45 -0.03 17.18
N THR A 76 -3.86 -0.46 15.99
CA THR A 76 -3.86 -1.87 15.60
C THR A 76 -2.71 -2.16 14.63
N SER A 77 -2.07 -3.30 14.82
CA SER A 77 -0.95 -3.75 13.99
C SER A 77 -0.99 -5.27 13.85
N GLY A 78 -0.88 -5.77 12.61
CA GLY A 78 -0.66 -7.18 12.32
C GLY A 78 0.76 -7.69 12.58
N THR A 79 1.72 -6.83 12.94
CA THR A 79 3.12 -7.23 13.21
C THR A 79 3.55 -6.83 14.63
N MET A 80 4.46 -7.64 15.18
CA MET A 80 4.88 -7.64 16.59
C MET A 80 5.75 -6.44 17.02
N ASP A 81 6.00 -5.43 16.17
CA ASP A 81 6.82 -4.27 16.57
C ASP A 81 5.99 -3.18 17.27
N GLU A 82 5.46 -3.53 18.44
CA GLU A 82 4.69 -2.63 19.30
C GLU A 82 5.56 -1.66 20.11
N LYS A 83 6.87 -1.94 20.19
CA LYS A 83 7.78 -1.23 21.10
C LYS A 83 7.85 0.25 20.74
N VAL A 84 7.95 0.53 19.44
CA VAL A 84 7.99 1.90 18.91
C VAL A 84 6.77 2.70 19.37
N PHE A 85 5.56 2.15 19.24
CA PHE A 85 4.34 2.84 19.65
C PHE A 85 4.21 2.95 21.17
N LYS A 86 4.60 1.92 21.91
CA LYS A 86 4.55 1.92 23.37
C LYS A 86 5.50 2.95 23.97
N GLU A 87 6.70 3.06 23.42
CA GLU A 87 7.69 4.09 23.81
C GLU A 87 7.17 5.48 23.44
N TYR A 88 6.70 5.65 22.20
CA TYR A 88 6.23 6.93 21.69
C TYR A 88 5.01 7.48 22.45
N PHE A 89 4.06 6.63 22.86
CA PHE A 89 2.89 7.02 23.65
C PHE A 89 3.03 6.74 25.15
N GLY A 90 4.24 6.47 25.66
CA GLY A 90 4.46 6.00 27.03
C GLY A 90 3.87 6.90 28.13
N GLY A 91 3.78 8.21 27.88
CA GLY A 91 3.18 9.19 28.80
C GLY A 91 1.66 9.06 29.02
N PHE A 92 0.95 8.26 28.20
CA PHE A 92 -0.52 8.15 28.22
C PHE A 92 -1.04 6.85 28.86
N GLY A 93 -0.18 6.05 29.50
CA GLY A 93 -0.61 4.81 30.15
C GLY A 93 -1.04 3.71 29.17
N VAL A 94 -0.25 3.50 28.13
CA VAL A 94 -0.52 2.53 27.04
C VAL A 94 -0.80 1.13 27.57
N LYS A 95 -1.95 0.56 27.19
CA LYS A 95 -2.33 -0.83 27.50
C LYS A 95 -2.16 -1.70 26.26
N ARG A 96 -1.34 -2.74 26.36
CA ARG A 96 -1.21 -3.78 25.34
C ARG A 96 -2.40 -4.72 25.44
N ILE A 97 -3.07 -4.95 24.31
CA ILE A 97 -4.07 -6.00 24.16
C ILE A 97 -3.57 -6.90 23.04
N GLU A 98 -3.22 -8.14 23.40
CA GLU A 98 -2.83 -9.16 22.44
C GLU A 98 -4.06 -10.00 22.13
N VAL A 99 -4.43 -10.06 20.85
CA VAL A 99 -5.52 -10.91 20.37
C VAL A 99 -4.87 -12.10 19.66
N GLU A 100 -4.93 -13.26 20.28
CA GLU A 100 -4.43 -14.49 19.66
C GLU A 100 -5.25 -14.79 18.39
N GLY A 101 -4.57 -14.74 17.25
CA GLY A 101 -5.13 -15.19 15.98
C GLY A 101 -5.31 -16.71 15.99
N ARG A 102 -6.43 -17.20 15.46
CA ARG A 102 -6.58 -18.62 15.12
C ARG A 102 -5.86 -18.91 13.81
N GLU A 103 -4.54 -18.87 13.84
CA GLU A 103 -3.72 -19.23 12.67
C GLU A 103 -3.35 -20.71 12.74
N TYR A 104 -3.60 -21.41 11.66
CA TYR A 104 -3.14 -22.78 11.46
C TYR A 104 -1.68 -22.76 10.97
N PRO A 105 -0.89 -23.80 11.24
CA PRO A 105 0.49 -23.89 10.75
C PRO A 105 0.56 -23.73 9.23
N VAL A 106 1.58 -23.01 8.75
CA VAL A 106 1.88 -22.84 7.32
C VAL A 106 3.24 -23.44 7.02
N GLU A 107 3.29 -24.43 6.13
CA GLU A 107 4.54 -24.98 5.62
C GLU A 107 5.18 -23.97 4.65
N ILE A 108 6.47 -23.67 4.82
CA ILE A 108 7.20 -22.73 3.96
C ILE A 108 8.15 -23.51 3.05
N LYS A 109 7.97 -23.38 1.74
CA LYS A 109 8.85 -23.92 0.70
C LYS A 109 9.59 -22.79 0.01
N TYR A 110 10.90 -22.95 -0.20
CA TYR A 110 11.74 -21.98 -0.90
C TYR A 110 12.23 -22.59 -2.20
N GLU A 111 12.14 -21.84 -3.29
CA GLU A 111 12.71 -22.23 -4.56
C GLU A 111 14.23 -21.98 -4.60
N VAL A 112 14.95 -22.79 -5.37
CA VAL A 112 16.37 -22.61 -5.62
C VAL A 112 16.54 -21.77 -6.89
N ALA A 113 16.82 -20.48 -6.72
CA ALA A 113 17.11 -19.60 -7.84
C ALA A 113 18.17 -18.56 -7.50
N SER A 114 18.90 -18.12 -8.53
CA SER A 114 19.75 -16.94 -8.44
C SER A 114 18.90 -15.67 -8.30
N ARG A 115 19.54 -14.58 -7.85
CA ARG A 115 18.86 -13.28 -7.66
C ARG A 115 18.40 -12.69 -9.00
N GLU A 116 19.19 -12.86 -10.04
CA GLU A 116 18.86 -12.38 -11.39
C GLU A 116 17.64 -13.14 -11.95
N GLU A 117 17.65 -14.47 -11.90
CA GLU A 117 16.50 -15.29 -12.34
C GLU A 117 15.23 -14.94 -11.56
N TRP A 118 15.35 -14.72 -10.25
CA TRP A 118 14.22 -14.29 -9.42
C TRP A 118 13.61 -12.96 -9.89
N GLU A 119 14.42 -11.94 -10.16
CA GLU A 119 13.89 -10.61 -10.51
C GLU A 119 13.31 -10.55 -11.94
N TYR A 120 13.81 -11.38 -12.88
CA TYR A 120 13.40 -11.35 -14.29
C TYR A 120 12.28 -12.34 -14.64
N SER A 121 12.24 -13.53 -14.05
CA SER A 121 11.30 -14.61 -14.46
C SER A 121 10.25 -14.98 -13.42
N TYR A 122 10.03 -14.14 -12.40
CA TYR A 122 9.06 -14.42 -11.32
C TYR A 122 7.63 -14.71 -11.82
N ILE A 123 7.19 -14.15 -12.96
CA ILE A 123 5.85 -14.43 -13.51
C ILE A 123 5.77 -15.87 -14.01
N GLU A 124 6.65 -16.28 -14.93
CA GLU A 124 6.68 -17.66 -15.44
C GLU A 124 6.89 -18.67 -14.33
N ARG A 125 7.76 -18.37 -13.35
CA ARG A 125 7.99 -19.24 -12.20
C ARG A 125 6.77 -19.39 -11.30
N ALA A 126 6.06 -18.29 -11.03
CA ALA A 126 4.81 -18.34 -10.30
C ALA A 126 3.76 -19.21 -11.02
N LEU A 127 3.68 -19.09 -12.35
CA LEU A 127 2.73 -19.87 -13.14
C LEU A 127 3.07 -21.35 -13.16
N ASN A 128 4.34 -21.70 -13.33
CA ASN A 128 4.79 -23.10 -13.25
C ASN A 128 4.44 -23.71 -11.89
N GLU A 129 4.68 -22.99 -10.80
CA GLU A 129 4.31 -23.43 -9.45
C GLU A 129 2.77 -23.56 -9.30
N VAL A 130 1.98 -22.62 -9.83
CA VAL A 130 0.52 -22.73 -9.84
C VAL A 130 0.07 -24.00 -10.56
N ILE A 131 0.63 -24.29 -11.73
CA ILE A 131 0.29 -25.49 -12.51
C ILE A 131 0.66 -26.77 -11.76
N GLU A 132 1.83 -26.81 -11.11
CA GLU A 132 2.25 -27.95 -10.28
C GLU A 132 1.29 -28.17 -9.11
N ILE A 133 0.92 -27.10 -8.39
CA ILE A 133 -0.05 -27.16 -7.29
C ILE A 133 -1.41 -27.66 -7.81
N CYS A 134 -1.89 -27.16 -8.95
CA CYS A 134 -3.14 -27.59 -9.57
C CYS A 134 -3.12 -29.08 -9.90
N GLY A 135 -2.02 -29.59 -10.48
CA GLY A 135 -1.84 -31.00 -10.79
C GLY A 135 -1.88 -31.89 -9.54
N VAL A 136 -1.07 -31.57 -8.53
CA VAL A 136 -1.02 -32.31 -7.26
C VAL A 136 -2.37 -32.30 -6.55
N MET A 137 -3.08 -31.16 -6.57
CA MET A 137 -4.40 -31.04 -5.97
C MET A 137 -5.45 -31.87 -6.71
N LEU A 138 -5.41 -31.90 -8.04
CA LEU A 138 -6.31 -32.75 -8.83
C LEU A 138 -6.10 -34.23 -8.55
N ASP A 139 -4.84 -34.69 -8.50
CA ASP A 139 -4.52 -36.09 -8.20
C ASP A 139 -5.04 -36.50 -6.80
N LYS A 140 -4.84 -35.64 -5.80
CA LYS A 140 -5.34 -35.87 -4.43
C LYS A 140 -6.87 -35.82 -4.35
N TRP A 141 -7.50 -34.93 -5.11
CA TRP A 141 -8.96 -34.89 -5.17
C TRP A 141 -9.53 -36.17 -5.81
N LEU A 142 -8.92 -36.65 -6.89
CA LEU A 142 -9.29 -37.90 -7.55
C LEU A 142 -9.03 -39.14 -6.67
N SER A 143 -8.04 -39.11 -5.77
CA SER A 143 -7.80 -40.16 -4.78
C SER A 143 -8.74 -40.11 -3.57
N GLY A 144 -9.61 -39.09 -3.47
CA GLY A 144 -10.61 -38.93 -2.41
C GLY A 144 -10.20 -38.02 -1.25
N GLU A 145 -9.02 -37.41 -1.29
CA GLU A 145 -8.52 -36.49 -0.25
C GLU A 145 -9.11 -35.08 -0.43
N SER A 146 -10.39 -34.92 -0.08
CA SER A 146 -11.10 -33.63 -0.25
C SER A 146 -10.49 -32.46 0.53
N GLU A 147 -9.81 -32.74 1.66
CA GLU A 147 -9.08 -31.73 2.46
C GLU A 147 -7.87 -31.15 1.71
N ALA A 148 -7.43 -31.80 0.63
CA ALA A 148 -6.34 -31.29 -0.20
C ALA A 148 -6.74 -30.06 -1.02
N VAL A 149 -8.04 -29.86 -1.26
CA VAL A 149 -8.55 -28.81 -2.14
C VAL A 149 -8.54 -27.46 -1.43
N GLY A 150 -7.96 -26.46 -2.08
CA GLY A 150 -7.92 -25.09 -1.57
C GLY A 150 -7.59 -24.09 -2.66
N HIS A 151 -7.95 -22.84 -2.42
CA HIS A 151 -7.67 -21.75 -3.34
C HIS A 151 -6.19 -21.36 -3.28
N ILE A 152 -5.67 -20.92 -4.43
CA ILE A 152 -4.30 -20.45 -4.60
C ILE A 152 -4.33 -18.92 -4.64
N LEU A 153 -3.56 -18.28 -3.77
CA LEU A 153 -3.35 -16.84 -3.76
C LEU A 153 -1.92 -16.53 -4.23
N VAL A 154 -1.80 -15.84 -5.34
CA VAL A 154 -0.51 -15.52 -5.97
C VAL A 154 -0.25 -14.03 -5.82
N PHE A 155 0.90 -13.67 -5.26
CA PHE A 155 1.31 -12.27 -5.13
C PHE A 155 2.17 -11.84 -6.32
N PHE A 156 1.78 -10.76 -6.99
CA PHE A 156 2.52 -10.09 -8.05
C PHE A 156 2.74 -8.60 -7.77
N THR A 157 3.62 -7.98 -8.55
CA THR A 157 4.06 -6.60 -8.30
C THR A 157 3.09 -5.55 -8.83
N SER A 158 2.35 -5.85 -9.91
CA SER A 158 1.47 -4.89 -10.57
C SER A 158 0.20 -5.51 -11.16
N PRO A 159 -0.84 -4.70 -11.43
CA PRO A 159 -2.02 -5.14 -12.18
C PRO A 159 -1.69 -5.61 -13.61
N SER A 160 -0.58 -5.15 -14.19
CA SER A 160 -0.15 -5.56 -15.53
C SER A 160 0.43 -6.97 -15.52
N ASP A 161 1.30 -7.28 -14.55
CA ASP A 161 1.83 -8.63 -14.35
C ASP A 161 0.69 -9.64 -14.13
N ARG A 162 -0.32 -9.23 -13.35
CA ARG A 162 -1.55 -9.99 -13.10
C ARG A 162 -2.30 -10.35 -14.39
N ARG A 163 -2.52 -9.37 -15.28
CA ARG A 163 -3.22 -9.59 -16.56
C ARG A 163 -2.43 -10.53 -17.47
N LEU A 164 -1.12 -10.37 -17.50
CA LEU A 164 -0.24 -11.28 -18.27
C LEU A 164 -0.34 -12.71 -17.73
N ALA A 165 -0.25 -12.87 -16.41
CA ALA A 165 -0.37 -14.17 -15.75
C ALA A 165 -1.72 -14.84 -15.98
N GLU A 166 -2.82 -14.07 -15.91
CA GLU A 166 -4.18 -14.57 -16.17
C GLU A 166 -4.34 -15.13 -17.60
N LYS A 167 -3.78 -14.45 -18.61
CA LYS A 167 -3.80 -14.96 -19.99
C LYS A 167 -2.96 -16.24 -20.12
N ARG A 168 -1.72 -16.20 -19.61
CA ARG A 168 -0.73 -17.27 -19.74
C ARG A 168 -1.15 -18.55 -19.01
N VAL A 169 -1.75 -18.43 -17.81
CA VAL A 169 -2.18 -19.61 -17.05
C VAL A 169 -3.31 -20.36 -17.76
N LEU A 170 -4.21 -19.65 -18.45
CA LEU A 170 -5.27 -20.29 -19.24
C LEU A 170 -4.67 -21.15 -20.36
N GLU A 171 -3.71 -20.60 -21.11
CA GLU A 171 -2.98 -21.32 -22.16
C GLU A 171 -2.26 -22.57 -21.60
N MET A 172 -1.63 -22.44 -20.42
CA MET A 172 -0.94 -23.56 -19.77
C MET A 172 -1.90 -24.65 -19.26
N LEU A 173 -3.06 -24.26 -18.72
CA LEU A 173 -4.09 -25.19 -18.23
C LEU A 173 -4.75 -25.96 -19.37
N GLU A 174 -4.97 -25.32 -20.52
CA GLU A 174 -5.46 -25.97 -21.74
C GLU A 174 -4.44 -27.00 -22.27
N ALA A 175 -3.14 -26.66 -22.25
CA ALA A 175 -2.09 -27.54 -22.75
C ALA A 175 -1.93 -28.85 -21.97
N ILE A 176 -2.29 -28.87 -20.68
CA ILE A 176 -2.18 -30.04 -19.81
C ILE A 176 -3.50 -30.82 -19.65
N ASP A 177 -4.54 -30.47 -20.43
CA ASP A 177 -5.90 -31.03 -20.32
C ASP A 177 -6.37 -31.08 -18.86
N HIS A 178 -6.26 -29.95 -18.14
CA HIS A 178 -6.65 -29.92 -16.74
C HIS A 178 -8.16 -30.18 -16.62
N ARG A 179 -8.51 -31.43 -16.27
CA ARG A 179 -9.90 -31.93 -16.28
C ARG A 179 -10.84 -31.22 -15.32
N ALA A 180 -10.29 -30.52 -14.33
CA ALA A 180 -11.05 -29.70 -13.40
C ALA A 180 -11.12 -28.26 -13.89
N HIS A 181 -12.32 -27.66 -13.85
CA HIS A 181 -12.44 -26.23 -14.16
C HIS A 181 -11.80 -25.43 -13.01
N ILE A 182 -11.04 -24.39 -13.35
CA ILE A 182 -10.43 -23.46 -12.38
C ILE A 182 -11.08 -22.09 -12.55
N GLU A 183 -11.46 -21.48 -11.43
CA GLU A 183 -11.97 -20.10 -11.44
C GLU A 183 -10.80 -19.12 -11.25
N ILE A 184 -10.45 -18.37 -12.29
CA ILE A 184 -9.41 -17.35 -12.20
C ILE A 184 -10.01 -16.01 -11.76
N ARG A 185 -9.37 -15.35 -10.81
CA ARG A 185 -9.74 -14.03 -10.28
C ARG A 185 -8.54 -13.12 -10.11
N GLY A 186 -8.78 -11.82 -10.17
CA GLY A 186 -7.79 -10.78 -9.88
C GLY A 186 -8.14 -9.96 -8.64
N LEU A 187 -7.13 -9.44 -7.93
CA LEU A 187 -7.31 -8.53 -6.80
C LEU A 187 -6.24 -7.42 -6.80
N HIS A 188 -6.61 -6.17 -7.04
CA HIS A 188 -5.65 -5.05 -6.98
C HIS A 188 -6.28 -3.68 -6.68
N GLY A 189 -5.41 -2.74 -6.30
CA GLY A 189 -5.66 -1.35 -5.85
C GLY A 189 -6.78 -0.56 -6.53
N ARG A 190 -6.96 -0.80 -7.83
CA ARG A 190 -7.74 0.02 -8.75
C ARG A 190 -9.10 -0.59 -9.10
N MET A 191 -9.41 -1.79 -8.58
CA MET A 191 -10.72 -2.42 -8.79
C MET A 191 -11.82 -1.69 -8.02
N THR A 192 -13.02 -1.68 -8.57
CA THR A 192 -14.23 -1.20 -7.90
C THR A 192 -14.56 -2.05 -6.67
N ARG A 193 -15.40 -1.52 -5.77
CA ARG A 193 -15.79 -2.25 -4.56
C ARG A 193 -16.57 -3.52 -4.88
N ASP A 194 -17.43 -3.49 -5.90
CA ASP A 194 -18.21 -4.65 -6.30
C ASP A 194 -17.31 -5.76 -6.87
N GLU A 195 -16.33 -5.42 -7.71
CA GLU A 195 -15.35 -6.38 -8.23
C GLU A 195 -14.50 -7.01 -7.11
N GLN A 196 -14.09 -6.22 -6.10
CA GLN A 196 -13.38 -6.75 -4.94
C GLN A 196 -14.27 -7.68 -4.10
N ARG A 197 -15.56 -7.33 -3.94
CA ARG A 197 -16.52 -8.15 -3.20
C ARG A 197 -16.72 -9.52 -3.85
N ASP A 198 -16.66 -9.59 -5.16
CA ASP A 198 -16.89 -10.82 -5.92
C ASP A 198 -15.86 -11.92 -5.65
N ILE A 199 -14.65 -11.55 -5.23
CA ILE A 199 -13.60 -12.51 -4.85
C ILE A 199 -14.03 -13.36 -3.64
N PHE A 200 -14.80 -12.77 -2.71
CA PHE A 200 -15.28 -13.44 -1.49
C PHE A 200 -16.47 -14.36 -1.70
N LYS A 201 -17.10 -14.33 -2.89
CA LYS A 201 -18.15 -15.30 -3.22
C LYS A 201 -17.58 -16.72 -3.16
N PRO A 202 -18.38 -17.75 -2.86
CA PRO A 202 -17.94 -19.14 -2.99
C PRO A 202 -17.39 -19.45 -4.39
N CYS A 203 -16.56 -20.48 -4.50
CA CYS A 203 -16.11 -21.01 -5.78
C CYS A 203 -17.31 -21.49 -6.61
N HIS A 204 -17.26 -21.26 -7.92
CA HIS A 204 -18.30 -21.72 -8.82
C HIS A 204 -18.50 -23.24 -8.70
N PRO A 205 -19.73 -23.78 -8.71
CA PRO A 205 -19.98 -25.21 -8.44
C PRO A 205 -19.30 -26.18 -9.42
N GLN A 206 -18.99 -25.72 -10.64
CA GLN A 206 -18.28 -26.51 -11.64
C GLN A 206 -16.75 -26.44 -11.50
N SER A 207 -16.25 -25.51 -10.68
CA SER A 207 -14.82 -25.26 -10.49
C SER A 207 -14.33 -25.93 -9.21
N LEU A 208 -13.18 -26.61 -9.30
CA LEU A 208 -12.57 -27.29 -8.16
C LEU A 208 -12.05 -26.28 -7.12
N HIS A 209 -11.41 -25.22 -7.59
CA HIS A 209 -10.81 -24.18 -6.75
C HIS A 209 -10.62 -22.87 -7.54
N LYS A 210 -10.24 -21.81 -6.81
CA LYS A 210 -9.87 -20.52 -7.37
C LYS A 210 -8.37 -20.34 -7.46
N VAL A 211 -7.92 -19.66 -8.51
CA VAL A 211 -6.58 -19.06 -8.58
C VAL A 211 -6.75 -17.55 -8.58
N ILE A 212 -6.17 -16.90 -7.57
CA ILE A 212 -6.36 -15.47 -7.31
C ILE A 212 -5.02 -14.78 -7.49
N PHE A 213 -4.91 -13.98 -8.54
CA PHE A 213 -3.72 -13.16 -8.78
C PHE A 213 -3.90 -11.79 -8.12
N ALA A 214 -3.09 -11.49 -7.12
CA ALA A 214 -3.22 -10.31 -6.28
C ALA A 214 -1.95 -9.45 -6.24
N THR A 215 -2.09 -8.16 -5.95
CA THR A 215 -0.96 -7.33 -5.48
C THR A 215 -0.87 -7.38 -3.95
N ASN A 216 0.01 -6.56 -3.35
CA ASN A 216 0.13 -6.39 -1.89
C ASN A 216 -1.20 -6.05 -1.16
N VAL A 217 -2.25 -5.74 -1.90
CA VAL A 217 -3.62 -5.56 -1.40
C VAL A 217 -4.16 -6.76 -0.65
N ALA A 218 -3.76 -7.98 -1.03
CA ALA A 218 -4.17 -9.18 -0.33
C ALA A 218 -3.32 -9.45 0.93
N GLU A 219 -2.29 -8.65 1.16
CA GLU A 219 -1.34 -8.81 2.25
C GLU A 219 -1.89 -8.32 3.58
N THR A 220 -2.68 -7.25 3.58
CA THR A 220 -3.34 -6.62 4.72
C THR A 220 -4.86 -6.57 4.50
N SER A 221 -5.63 -6.37 5.57
CA SER A 221 -7.08 -6.05 5.50
C SER A 221 -8.12 -7.08 5.03
N LEU A 222 -7.82 -8.18 4.29
CA LEU A 222 -8.89 -9.10 3.81
C LEU A 222 -8.56 -10.60 3.90
N THR A 223 -9.40 -11.38 4.59
CA THR A 223 -9.35 -12.86 4.54
C THR A 223 -10.18 -13.35 3.36
N ILE A 224 -9.55 -13.97 2.37
CA ILE A 224 -10.27 -14.68 1.32
C ILE A 224 -10.55 -16.12 1.81
N PRO A 225 -11.81 -16.52 2.02
CA PRO A 225 -12.14 -17.86 2.49
C PRO A 225 -11.62 -18.93 1.52
N GLY A 226 -11.15 -20.05 2.07
CA GLY A 226 -10.71 -21.20 1.27
C GLY A 226 -9.29 -21.11 0.71
N VAL A 227 -8.56 -20.00 0.89
CA VAL A 227 -7.14 -19.94 0.56
C VAL A 227 -6.36 -20.92 1.43
N ARG A 228 -5.60 -21.80 0.77
CA ARG A 228 -4.73 -22.81 1.39
C ARG A 228 -3.30 -22.70 0.87
N TYR A 229 -3.15 -22.27 -0.37
CA TYR A 229 -1.86 -22.19 -1.04
C TYR A 229 -1.54 -20.72 -1.31
N VAL A 230 -0.33 -20.30 -0.97
CA VAL A 230 0.21 -18.99 -1.31
C VAL A 230 1.43 -19.18 -2.21
N VAL A 231 1.48 -18.44 -3.32
CA VAL A 231 2.66 -18.33 -4.17
C VAL A 231 3.17 -16.89 -4.04
N ASP A 232 4.30 -16.71 -3.36
CA ASP A 232 4.87 -15.41 -3.04
C ASP A 232 6.09 -15.13 -3.93
N CYS A 233 5.94 -14.17 -4.85
CA CYS A 233 7.08 -13.71 -5.66
C CYS A 233 8.12 -12.93 -4.85
N GLY A 234 7.85 -12.51 -3.61
CA GLY A 234 8.81 -11.79 -2.77
C GLY A 234 9.09 -10.34 -3.22
N LEU A 235 8.32 -9.83 -4.18
CA LEU A 235 8.49 -8.50 -4.77
C LEU A 235 7.23 -7.66 -4.59
N ALA A 236 7.42 -6.34 -4.56
CA ALA A 236 6.35 -5.35 -4.58
C ALA A 236 6.81 -4.08 -5.32
N ASN A 237 5.87 -3.35 -5.92
CA ASN A 237 6.15 -2.00 -6.41
C ASN A 237 5.91 -0.99 -5.29
N VAL A 238 6.97 -0.31 -4.88
CA VAL A 238 6.95 0.68 -3.80
C VAL A 238 7.19 2.06 -4.39
N LYS A 239 6.40 3.05 -3.96
CA LYS A 239 6.60 4.46 -4.34
C LYS A 239 7.80 5.00 -3.58
N LYS A 240 8.82 5.47 -4.31
CA LYS A 240 10.04 6.09 -3.75
C LYS A 240 10.22 7.49 -4.33
N TYR A 241 10.70 8.42 -3.52
CA TYR A 241 11.03 9.76 -3.98
C TYR A 241 12.48 9.81 -4.46
N ASP A 242 12.69 10.27 -5.68
CA ASP A 242 14.02 10.59 -6.21
C ASP A 242 14.31 12.06 -5.93
N ALA A 243 15.14 12.30 -4.92
CA ALA A 243 15.50 13.65 -4.50
C ALA A 243 16.26 14.46 -5.56
N LYS A 244 16.97 13.79 -6.50
CA LYS A 244 17.71 14.48 -7.57
C LYS A 244 16.77 14.94 -8.68
N ARG A 245 15.79 14.11 -9.02
CA ARG A 245 14.80 14.41 -10.06
C ARG A 245 13.58 15.16 -9.52
N GLN A 246 13.42 15.21 -8.20
CA GLN A 246 12.25 15.75 -7.50
C GLN A 246 10.93 15.10 -7.94
N ILE A 247 10.97 13.79 -8.26
CA ILE A 247 9.77 13.02 -8.66
C ILE A 247 9.57 11.82 -7.75
N SER A 248 8.32 11.41 -7.60
CA SER A 248 8.00 10.10 -7.02
C SER A 248 7.88 9.06 -8.12
N LEU A 249 8.59 7.94 -7.98
CA LEU A 249 8.59 6.85 -8.95
C LEU A 249 8.19 5.53 -8.29
N LEU A 250 7.52 4.66 -9.04
CA LEU A 250 7.25 3.29 -8.60
C LEU A 250 8.47 2.44 -8.93
N LYS A 251 9.09 1.87 -7.90
CA LYS A 251 10.23 0.96 -8.04
C LYS A 251 9.86 -0.42 -7.53
N ARG A 252 10.12 -1.44 -8.35
CA ARG A 252 10.07 -2.83 -7.92
C ARG A 252 11.18 -3.08 -6.90
N CYS A 253 10.81 -3.54 -5.71
CA CYS A 253 11.71 -3.85 -4.62
C CYS A 253 11.38 -5.23 -4.04
N ALA A 254 12.38 -5.83 -3.37
CA ALA A 254 12.14 -6.95 -2.47
C ALA A 254 11.25 -6.51 -1.30
N ILE A 255 10.37 -7.40 -0.86
CA ILE A 255 9.60 -7.19 0.37
C ILE A 255 10.47 -7.45 1.61
N SER A 256 10.03 -6.94 2.75
CA SER A 256 10.58 -7.25 4.06
C SER A 256 10.16 -8.64 4.54
N LYS A 257 10.85 -9.15 5.56
CA LYS A 257 10.50 -10.43 6.22
C LYS A 257 9.15 -10.36 6.91
N SER A 258 8.76 -9.20 7.46
CA SER A 258 7.43 -9.01 8.04
C SER A 258 6.33 -9.14 6.99
N GLU A 259 6.51 -8.51 5.82
CA GLU A 259 5.57 -8.62 4.71
C GLU A 259 5.48 -10.07 4.19
N ALA A 260 6.62 -10.73 4.01
CA ALA A 260 6.69 -12.14 3.61
C ALA A 260 6.02 -13.10 4.62
N LYS A 261 6.00 -12.75 5.92
CA LYS A 261 5.27 -13.50 6.95
C LYS A 261 3.77 -13.27 6.84
N GLN A 262 3.34 -12.02 6.62
CA GLN A 262 1.92 -11.71 6.41
C GLN A 262 1.35 -12.42 5.19
N ARG A 263 2.07 -12.41 4.06
CA ARG A 263 1.71 -13.15 2.84
C ARG A 263 1.57 -14.63 3.11
N ALA A 264 2.54 -15.25 3.79
CA ALA A 264 2.48 -16.66 4.17
C ALA A 264 1.29 -16.96 5.09
N GLY A 265 1.00 -16.09 6.07
CA GLY A 265 -0.12 -16.23 7.00
C GLY A 265 -1.49 -16.28 6.31
N ARG A 266 -1.62 -15.77 5.08
CA ARG A 266 -2.86 -15.88 4.29
C ARG A 266 -3.25 -17.33 3.97
N ALA A 267 -2.27 -18.24 3.89
CA ALA A 267 -2.51 -19.68 3.73
C ALA A 267 -3.05 -20.36 4.99
N GLY A 268 -2.83 -19.78 6.17
CA GLY A 268 -3.12 -20.38 7.48
C GLY A 268 -4.39 -19.87 8.16
N ARG A 269 -5.26 -19.11 7.48
CA ARG A 269 -6.42 -18.47 8.14
C ARG A 269 -7.61 -19.39 8.41
N VAL A 270 -7.75 -20.47 7.64
CA VAL A 270 -8.91 -21.39 7.73
C VAL A 270 -8.49 -22.81 8.08
N GLN A 271 -7.32 -23.23 7.61
CA GLN A 271 -6.77 -24.58 7.80
C GLN A 271 -5.25 -24.56 7.57
N GLN A 272 -4.59 -25.71 7.78
CA GLN A 272 -3.18 -25.86 7.47
C GLN A 272 -2.92 -25.59 5.98
N GLY A 273 -1.96 -24.71 5.70
CA GLY A 273 -1.64 -24.23 4.37
C GLY A 273 -0.16 -24.37 4.00
N VAL A 274 0.16 -24.01 2.77
CA VAL A 274 1.53 -24.03 2.24
C VAL A 274 1.82 -22.70 1.55
N CYS A 275 2.98 -22.11 1.83
CA CYS A 275 3.49 -20.93 1.15
C CYS A 275 4.75 -21.28 0.37
N TYR A 276 4.68 -21.07 -0.95
CA TYR A 276 5.73 -21.26 -1.92
C TYR A 276 6.40 -19.92 -2.20
N ARG A 277 7.63 -19.75 -1.72
CA ARG A 277 8.44 -18.55 -1.95
C ARG A 277 9.32 -18.77 -3.18
N LEU A 278 9.12 -17.94 -4.19
CA LEU A 278 9.87 -18.01 -5.47
C LEU A 278 11.30 -17.46 -5.37
N TYR A 279 11.86 -17.45 -4.17
CA TYR A 279 13.18 -16.93 -3.86
C TYR A 279 13.83 -17.81 -2.81
N SER A 280 15.16 -17.85 -2.83
CA SER A 280 15.91 -18.75 -1.95
C SER A 280 15.86 -18.30 -0.49
N LYS A 281 16.10 -19.26 0.42
CA LYS A 281 16.25 -18.98 1.85
C LYS A 281 17.38 -17.98 2.15
N LYS A 282 18.41 -17.93 1.28
CA LYS A 282 19.50 -16.93 1.35
C LYS A 282 18.97 -15.53 1.07
N VAL A 283 18.21 -15.35 -0.02
CA VAL A 283 17.57 -14.08 -0.36
C VAL A 283 16.65 -13.62 0.76
N TYR A 284 15.85 -14.53 1.33
CA TYR A 284 15.02 -14.21 2.50
C TYR A 284 15.82 -13.73 3.71
N ALA A 285 16.99 -14.32 3.97
CA ALA A 285 17.83 -13.91 5.10
C ALA A 285 18.40 -12.48 4.91
N GLU A 286 18.66 -12.09 3.66
CA GLU A 286 19.15 -10.75 3.26
C GLU A 286 18.06 -9.67 3.22
N MET A 287 16.77 -10.05 3.21
CA MET A 287 15.66 -9.09 3.29
C MET A 287 15.67 -8.32 4.61
N GLU A 288 15.19 -7.07 4.57
CA GLU A 288 14.98 -6.27 5.79
C GLU A 288 13.96 -6.94 6.71
N ASP A 289 14.16 -6.85 8.03
CA ASP A 289 13.28 -7.53 8.98
C ASP A 289 11.86 -6.92 9.00
N VAL A 290 11.79 -5.60 8.89
CA VAL A 290 10.57 -4.80 8.85
C VAL A 290 10.65 -3.78 7.73
N ALA A 291 9.50 -3.45 7.13
CA ALA A 291 9.40 -2.32 6.23
C ALA A 291 9.82 -1.05 6.97
N GLN A 292 10.78 -0.34 6.41
CA GLN A 292 11.18 0.96 6.92
C GLN A 292 10.03 1.98 6.70
N PRO A 293 9.95 3.08 7.46
CA PRO A 293 8.83 4.02 7.38
C PRO A 293 8.94 4.98 6.20
N GLU A 294 7.80 5.30 5.59
CA GLU A 294 7.71 6.12 4.37
C GLU A 294 8.36 7.50 4.51
N ILE A 295 8.31 8.09 5.70
CA ILE A 295 8.92 9.40 5.99
C ILE A 295 10.43 9.44 5.68
N SER A 296 11.09 8.28 5.62
CA SER A 296 12.53 8.18 5.35
C SER A 296 12.90 8.33 3.88
N TRP A 297 11.95 8.18 2.94
CA TRP A 297 12.23 8.17 1.49
C TRP A 297 11.11 8.74 0.62
N MET A 298 10.04 9.25 1.21
CA MET A 298 9.01 10.00 0.49
C MET A 298 9.26 11.50 0.61
N SER A 299 8.65 12.27 -0.29
CA SER A 299 8.58 13.72 -0.13
C SER A 299 7.69 14.04 1.07
N ILE A 300 8.15 14.96 1.92
CA ILE A 300 7.43 15.45 3.10
C ILE A 300 6.73 16.78 2.82
N ASP A 301 6.64 17.20 1.55
CA ASP A 301 6.18 18.55 1.19
C ASP A 301 4.74 18.81 1.62
N TYR A 302 3.88 17.82 1.42
CA TYR A 302 2.52 17.91 1.93
C TYR A 302 2.46 17.87 3.45
N THR A 303 3.30 17.04 4.09
CA THR A 303 3.39 16.95 5.56
C THR A 303 3.75 18.31 6.16
N VAL A 304 4.72 19.02 5.58
CA VAL A 304 5.09 20.38 6.01
C VAL A 304 3.91 21.34 5.86
N LEU A 305 3.23 21.36 4.70
CA LEU A 305 2.05 22.21 4.52
C LEU A 305 0.94 21.90 5.52
N CYS A 306 0.71 20.62 5.82
CA CYS A 306 -0.30 20.18 6.77
C CYS A 306 0.04 20.56 8.22
N LEU A 307 1.32 20.51 8.60
CA LEU A 307 1.76 20.99 9.92
C LEU A 307 1.57 22.50 10.05
N LEU A 308 1.93 23.26 9.03
CA LEU A 308 1.75 24.71 9.01
C LEU A 308 0.27 25.11 9.00
N SER A 309 -0.61 24.35 8.34
CA SER A 309 -2.05 24.66 8.29
C SER A 309 -2.72 24.59 9.66
N VAL A 310 -2.22 23.73 10.54
CA VAL A 310 -2.69 23.60 11.94
C VAL A 310 -1.86 24.45 12.92
N GLY A 311 -0.97 25.32 12.43
CA GLY A 311 -0.19 26.26 13.24
C GLY A 311 1.11 25.73 13.84
N VAL A 312 1.59 24.55 13.41
CA VAL A 312 2.89 24.01 13.87
C VAL A 312 4.03 24.70 13.10
N CYS A 313 4.73 25.61 13.79
CA CYS A 313 5.82 26.40 13.22
C CYS A 313 7.19 25.72 13.36
N ASP A 314 7.42 24.98 14.45
CA ASP A 314 8.67 24.22 14.67
C ASP A 314 8.60 22.83 14.04
N LEU A 315 8.90 22.76 12.74
CA LEU A 315 8.90 21.52 11.97
C LEU A 315 9.97 20.52 12.45
N CYS A 316 11.08 21.01 13.00
CA CYS A 316 12.20 20.18 13.45
C CYS A 316 11.95 19.58 14.85
N GLY A 317 11.26 20.33 15.71
CA GLY A 317 10.89 19.94 17.06
C GLY A 317 9.56 19.20 17.14
N PHE A 318 8.73 19.21 16.09
CA PHE A 318 7.45 18.49 16.09
C PHE A 318 7.68 17.00 16.40
N ASP A 319 6.88 16.49 17.34
CA ASP A 319 7.01 15.14 17.84
C ASP A 319 6.40 14.16 16.83
N LEU A 320 7.27 13.54 16.03
CA LEU A 320 6.93 12.46 15.12
C LEU A 320 7.57 11.16 15.64
N ILE A 321 6.90 10.04 15.40
CA ILE A 321 7.41 8.69 15.72
C ILE A 321 8.82 8.50 15.16
N GLN A 322 9.02 8.95 13.93
CA GLN A 322 10.33 9.04 13.32
C GLN A 322 10.49 10.40 12.67
N ARG A 323 11.59 11.08 12.98
CA ARG A 323 11.88 12.39 12.41
C ARG A 323 12.44 12.25 10.99
N PRO A 324 12.03 13.12 10.05
CA PRO A 324 12.69 13.21 8.76
C PRO A 324 14.12 13.71 8.93
N GLY A 325 15.04 13.27 8.06
CA GLY A 325 16.41 13.78 8.08
C GLY A 325 16.46 15.28 7.72
N ASN A 326 17.45 16.01 8.25
CA ASN A 326 17.60 17.46 8.04
C ASN A 326 17.64 17.83 6.55
N ASP A 327 18.31 17.03 5.72
CA ASP A 327 18.35 17.25 4.28
C ASP A 327 16.96 17.16 3.62
N CYS A 328 16.07 16.32 4.17
CA CYS A 328 14.69 16.20 3.70
C CYS A 328 13.89 17.46 4.02
N ILE A 329 14.02 17.97 5.24
CA ILE A 329 13.39 19.22 5.69
C ILE A 329 13.89 20.39 4.84
N ALA A 330 15.20 20.52 4.65
CA ALA A 330 15.79 21.61 3.87
C ALA A 330 15.34 21.60 2.40
N ARG A 331 15.29 20.41 1.77
CA ARG A 331 14.77 20.27 0.39
C ARG A 331 13.30 20.64 0.28
N SER A 332 12.50 20.17 1.24
CA SER A 332 11.06 20.46 1.27
C SER A 332 10.81 21.95 1.42
N HIS A 333 11.49 22.59 2.37
CA HIS A 333 11.45 24.04 2.56
C HIS A 333 11.83 24.80 1.27
N ALA A 334 12.95 24.44 0.64
CA ALA A 334 13.39 25.10 -0.59
C ALA A 334 12.36 24.97 -1.74
N MET A 335 11.76 23.78 -1.89
CA MET A 335 10.72 23.55 -2.90
C MET A 335 9.47 24.39 -2.59
N LEU A 336 8.96 24.33 -1.36
CA LEU A 336 7.74 25.04 -0.96
C LEU A 336 7.88 26.57 -1.05
N VAL A 337 9.06 27.12 -0.74
CA VAL A 337 9.38 28.54 -0.98
C VAL A 337 9.39 28.84 -2.47
N SER A 338 9.96 27.98 -3.31
CA SER A 338 10.05 28.21 -4.76
C SER A 338 8.69 28.27 -5.48
N ILE A 339 7.67 27.61 -4.91
CA ILE A 339 6.28 27.67 -5.41
C ILE A 339 5.38 28.58 -4.57
N GLU A 340 6.00 29.46 -3.76
CA GLU A 340 5.36 30.52 -2.97
C GLU A 340 4.25 30.02 -2.03
N THR A 341 4.39 28.80 -1.50
CA THR A 341 3.38 28.19 -0.61
C THR A 341 3.57 28.53 0.86
N ILE A 342 4.79 28.89 1.24
CA ILE A 342 5.18 29.22 2.61
C ILE A 342 5.96 30.53 2.63
N ALA A 343 5.81 31.28 3.71
CA ALA A 343 6.54 32.53 3.96
C ALA A 343 6.90 32.62 5.44
N VAL A 344 7.90 33.44 5.77
CA VAL A 344 8.21 33.77 7.17
C VAL A 344 7.38 34.99 7.54
N ASP A 345 6.61 34.88 8.61
CA ASP A 345 5.90 36.00 9.20
C ASP A 345 6.90 36.98 9.83
N GLU A 346 6.83 38.25 9.45
CA GLU A 346 7.82 39.27 9.85
C GLU A 346 7.74 39.64 11.34
N GLU A 347 6.57 39.46 11.98
CA GLU A 347 6.36 39.84 13.37
C GLU A 347 6.81 38.74 14.34
N THR A 348 6.47 37.50 14.02
CA THR A 348 6.71 36.31 14.84
C THR A 348 7.99 35.58 14.47
N GLY A 349 8.51 35.80 13.26
CA GLY A 349 9.63 35.04 12.69
C GLY A 349 9.28 33.58 12.40
N CYS A 350 8.00 33.21 12.49
CA CYS A 350 7.53 31.85 12.31
C CYS A 350 7.21 31.59 10.83
N LEU A 351 7.34 30.32 10.41
CA LEU A 351 6.96 29.91 9.07
C LEU A 351 5.43 29.75 9.01
N GLU A 352 4.80 30.29 7.98
CA GLU A 352 3.34 30.26 7.79
C GLU A 352 2.95 29.93 6.35
N LEU A 353 1.70 29.48 6.16
CA LEU A 353 1.11 29.28 4.84
C LEU A 353 0.73 30.61 4.19
N THR A 354 1.11 30.77 2.92
CA THR A 354 0.61 31.86 2.08
C THR A 354 -0.84 31.61 1.64
N ALA A 355 -1.47 32.61 1.00
CA ALA A 355 -2.77 32.40 0.34
C ALA A 355 -2.71 31.25 -0.68
N ARG A 356 -1.63 31.21 -1.46
CA ARG A 356 -1.36 30.15 -2.42
C ARG A 356 -1.16 28.78 -1.75
N GLY A 357 -0.44 28.72 -0.64
CA GLY A 357 -0.29 27.50 0.17
C GLY A 357 -1.63 26.93 0.65
N ARG A 358 -2.54 27.82 1.08
CA ARG A 358 -3.91 27.45 1.50
C ARG A 358 -4.78 26.92 0.34
N GLU A 359 -4.53 27.33 -0.89
CA GLU A 359 -5.20 26.77 -2.07
C GLU A 359 -4.61 25.41 -2.46
N ILE A 360 -3.28 25.32 -2.51
CA ILE A 360 -2.56 24.10 -2.90
C ILE A 360 -2.86 22.92 -1.98
N ILE A 361 -2.92 23.13 -0.67
CA ILE A 361 -3.17 22.04 0.30
C ILE A 361 -4.55 21.39 0.13
N ARG A 362 -5.52 22.11 -0.45
CA ARG A 362 -6.89 21.61 -0.69
C ARG A 362 -6.97 20.66 -1.88
N LEU A 363 -5.94 20.64 -2.74
CA LEU A 363 -5.90 19.76 -3.91
C LEU A 363 -5.36 18.37 -3.53
N PRO A 364 -5.97 17.26 -3.98
CA PRO A 364 -5.59 15.89 -3.61
C PRO A 364 -4.37 15.37 -4.39
N VAL A 365 -3.37 16.23 -4.64
CA VAL A 365 -2.14 15.91 -5.39
C VAL A 365 -0.91 16.43 -4.65
N GLN A 366 0.29 16.13 -5.17
CA GLN A 366 1.53 16.66 -4.59
C GLN A 366 1.60 18.18 -4.79
N PRO A 367 2.22 18.96 -3.87
CA PRO A 367 2.22 20.42 -3.92
C PRO A 367 2.70 21.01 -5.25
N MET A 368 3.70 20.38 -5.88
CA MET A 368 4.22 20.83 -7.18
C MET A 368 3.19 20.61 -8.32
N LEU A 369 2.49 19.47 -8.33
CA LEU A 369 1.40 19.24 -9.30
C LEU A 369 0.22 20.18 -9.06
N ALA A 370 -0.11 20.45 -7.80
CA ALA A 370 -1.13 21.43 -7.43
C ALA A 370 -0.74 22.84 -7.91
N HIS A 371 0.52 23.23 -7.74
CA HIS A 371 1.06 24.48 -8.27
C HIS A 371 0.93 24.55 -9.80
N MET A 372 1.30 23.50 -10.54
CA MET A 372 1.15 23.45 -12.00
C MET A 372 -0.31 23.64 -12.45
N LEU A 373 -1.25 23.00 -11.76
CA LEU A 373 -2.68 23.15 -12.05
C LEU A 373 -3.15 24.59 -11.84
N LEU A 374 -2.74 25.23 -10.73
CA LEU A 374 -3.12 26.62 -10.45
C LEU A 374 -2.50 27.59 -11.46
N GLU A 375 -1.22 27.44 -11.80
CA GLU A 375 -0.57 28.24 -12.86
C GLU A 375 -1.26 28.09 -14.21
N SER A 376 -1.68 26.87 -14.56
CA SER A 376 -2.34 26.62 -15.85
C SER A 376 -3.71 27.30 -15.99
N LEU A 377 -4.34 27.70 -14.88
CA LEU A 377 -5.57 28.51 -14.91
C LEU A 377 -5.30 29.91 -15.46
N GLU A 378 -4.17 30.51 -15.09
CA GLU A 378 -3.77 31.84 -15.54
C GLU A 378 -3.35 31.85 -17.02
N LEU A 379 -2.89 30.69 -17.52
CA LEU A 379 -2.45 30.48 -18.89
C LEU A 379 -3.53 29.94 -19.83
N ASP A 380 -4.75 29.67 -19.33
CA ASP A 380 -5.85 29.04 -20.08
C ASP A 380 -5.48 27.66 -20.68
N LEU A 381 -4.68 26.88 -19.93
CA LEU A 381 -4.17 25.54 -20.31
C LEU A 381 -4.53 24.45 -19.29
N LEU A 382 -5.61 24.68 -18.52
CA LEU A 382 -6.02 23.77 -17.46
C LEU A 382 -6.31 22.33 -17.98
N PRO A 383 -7.05 22.11 -19.08
CA PRO A 383 -7.35 20.76 -19.56
C PRO A 383 -6.08 19.95 -19.88
N GLU A 384 -5.13 20.56 -20.57
CA GLU A 384 -3.86 19.96 -20.97
C GLU A 384 -3.00 19.66 -19.74
N MET A 385 -2.89 20.63 -18.83
CA MET A 385 -2.10 20.47 -17.62
C MET A 385 -2.71 19.43 -16.67
N ALA A 386 -4.03 19.36 -16.59
CA ALA A 386 -4.74 18.32 -15.83
C ALA A 386 -4.44 16.93 -16.38
N ALA A 387 -4.40 16.75 -17.71
CA ALA A 387 -4.00 15.50 -18.33
C ALA A 387 -2.55 15.12 -17.98
N VAL A 388 -1.61 16.07 -18.11
CA VAL A 388 -0.20 15.85 -17.75
C VAL A 388 -0.05 15.47 -16.28
N CYS A 389 -0.68 16.20 -15.37
CA CYS A 389 -0.64 15.92 -13.93
C CYS A 389 -1.25 14.56 -13.60
N ALA A 390 -2.34 14.16 -14.26
CA ALA A 390 -2.95 12.84 -14.08
C ALA A 390 -2.00 11.71 -14.54
N CYS A 391 -1.33 11.87 -15.68
CA CYS A 391 -0.32 10.93 -16.17
C CYS A 391 0.84 10.78 -15.18
N ILE A 392 1.39 11.89 -14.66
CA ILE A 392 2.46 11.87 -13.68
C ILE A 392 2.01 11.20 -12.38
N HIS A 393 0.79 11.50 -11.91
CA HIS A 393 0.24 10.97 -10.67
C HIS A 393 0.03 9.44 -10.73
N ILE A 394 -0.45 8.93 -11.86
CA ILE A 394 -0.71 7.49 -12.07
C ILE A 394 0.59 6.71 -12.33
N GLY A 395 1.62 7.37 -12.88
CA GLY A 395 2.88 6.77 -13.31
C GLY A 395 2.86 6.33 -14.78
N SER A 396 3.82 5.50 -15.18
CA SER A 396 3.96 5.06 -16.57
C SER A 396 2.66 4.44 -17.11
N LEU A 397 2.12 5.04 -18.17
CA LEU A 397 1.00 4.50 -18.95
C LEU A 397 1.46 3.38 -19.88
N PHE A 398 2.74 3.38 -20.26
CA PHE A 398 3.32 2.41 -21.17
C PHE A 398 3.76 1.16 -20.42
N MET A 399 3.32 0.00 -20.92
CA MET A 399 3.70 -1.30 -20.38
C MET A 399 5.04 -1.72 -20.98
N ARG A 400 6.04 -1.96 -20.12
CA ARG A 400 7.26 -2.63 -20.58
C ARG A 400 7.01 -4.13 -20.66
N HIS A 401 6.98 -4.65 -21.87
CA HIS A 401 6.95 -6.08 -22.13
C HIS A 401 8.30 -6.73 -21.79
N LEU A 402 8.26 -7.98 -21.35
CA LEU A 402 9.46 -8.73 -20.95
C LEU A 402 10.21 -9.27 -22.19
N ASP A 403 9.50 -9.56 -23.27
CA ASP A 403 10.04 -10.02 -24.55
C ASP A 403 10.46 -8.86 -25.45
N ASP A 404 11.50 -9.08 -26.26
CA ASP A 404 12.10 -8.03 -27.08
C ASP A 404 11.17 -7.55 -28.21
N GLU A 405 10.30 -8.42 -28.74
CA GLU A 405 9.28 -8.05 -29.74
C GLU A 405 8.24 -7.09 -29.13
N GLY A 406 7.70 -7.42 -27.95
CA GLY A 406 6.79 -6.55 -27.23
C GLY A 406 7.41 -5.20 -26.83
N ARG A 407 8.72 -5.16 -26.54
CA ARG A 407 9.42 -3.88 -26.29
C ARG A 407 9.50 -3.04 -27.55
N CYS A 408 9.90 -3.62 -28.68
CA CYS A 408 9.97 -2.91 -29.96
C CYS A 408 8.61 -2.35 -30.39
N GLN A 409 7.53 -3.12 -30.23
CA GLN A 409 6.17 -2.64 -30.51
C GLN A 409 5.77 -1.48 -29.60
N MET A 410 6.12 -1.54 -28.31
CA MET A 410 5.80 -0.45 -27.40
C MET A 410 6.66 0.80 -27.65
N ASP A 411 7.93 0.64 -28.04
CA ASP A 411 8.79 1.75 -28.45
C ASP A 411 8.25 2.41 -29.73
N GLN A 412 7.69 1.65 -30.67
CA GLN A 412 6.99 2.18 -31.86
C GLN A 412 5.73 2.96 -31.48
N VAL A 413 4.92 2.44 -30.56
CA VAL A 413 3.75 3.17 -30.03
C VAL A 413 4.22 4.45 -29.33
N LEU A 414 5.26 4.39 -28.52
CA LEU A 414 5.85 5.56 -27.85
C LEU A 414 6.30 6.61 -28.88
N MET A 415 6.95 6.19 -29.97
CA MET A 415 7.36 7.07 -31.08
C MET A 415 6.16 7.74 -31.75
N SER A 416 5.02 7.05 -31.91
CA SER A 416 3.82 7.67 -32.48
C SER A 416 3.25 8.82 -31.63
N PHE A 417 3.53 8.87 -30.33
CA PHE A 417 3.18 10.01 -29.46
C PHE A 417 4.15 11.19 -29.56
N TYR A 418 5.33 11.01 -30.17
CA TYR A 418 6.32 12.09 -30.36
C TYR A 418 6.21 12.76 -31.74
N ASP A 419 5.58 12.10 -32.71
CA ASP A 419 5.48 12.55 -34.10
C ASP A 419 4.16 13.31 -34.42
N GLU A 420 3.21 13.36 -33.48
CA GLU A 420 2.04 14.27 -33.49
C GLU A 420 2.29 15.47 -32.57
#